data_AF-A0A7S0AZ66-F1
#
_entry.id   AF-A0A7S0AZ66-F1
#
_cell.length_a   1.000
_cell.length_b   1.000
_cell.length_c   1.000
_cell.angle_alpha   90.00
_cell.angle_beta   90.00
_cell.angle_gamma   90.00
#
_symmetry.space_group_name_H-M   'P 1'
#
loop_
_entity.id
_entity.type
_entity.pdbx_description
1 polymer ?
#
loop_
_entity_poly.entity_id
_entity_poly.type
_entity_poly.pdbx_seq_one_letter_code
_entity_poly.pdbx_strand_id
1 'polypeptide(L)'
;MAAVLCRGLGDICDGLCDALGTVICLPCKACGFACTEMRSFCKSPFALYLAVALGFNLPAVVFAAKNLGRNHEGGCASAASWLNVNAILCFVNMAAALYITSKIVHESDPLVTETVDAAPYIEASVFHKEAKTKTADPMQEATVVAPNKNSLGRSILNTTDTHNDTRAKSFARTKDVLMEDPIVAVYILIGLSYMIWSTIGIGRSASAYGCGYGLAGSVNSAVMCNFLFISLGGMAFACSICCLR
;
A
#
# COMPACT_ATOMS: atom_id res chain seq x y z
N MET A 1 12.91 -16.60 1.86
CA MET A 1 13.14 -16.15 0.47
C MET A 1 12.44 -14.81 0.18
N ALA A 2 11.16 -14.62 0.54
CA ALA A 2 10.47 -13.33 0.34
C ALA A 2 11.20 -12.12 0.96
N ALA A 3 11.72 -12.22 2.18
CA ALA A 3 12.47 -11.13 2.83
C ALA A 3 13.75 -10.69 2.08
N VAL A 4 14.43 -11.62 1.41
CA VAL A 4 15.63 -11.30 0.61
C VAL A 4 15.25 -10.57 -0.67
N LEU A 5 14.12 -10.95 -1.28
CA LEU A 5 13.53 -10.26 -2.42
C LEU A 5 13.03 -8.86 -2.05
N CYS A 6 12.37 -8.70 -0.89
CA CYS A 6 11.94 -7.39 -0.40
C CYS A 6 13.14 -6.48 -0.10
N ARG A 7 14.24 -7.01 0.46
CA ARG A 7 15.49 -6.24 0.65
C ARG A 7 16.12 -5.83 -0.68
N GLY A 8 16.28 -6.77 -1.61
CA GLY A 8 16.86 -6.48 -2.92
C GLY A 8 16.01 -5.49 -3.74
N LEU A 9 14.69 -5.62 -3.69
CA LEU A 9 13.77 -4.65 -4.29
C LEU A 9 13.82 -3.31 -3.56
N GLY A 10 13.98 -3.29 -2.24
CA GLY A 10 14.17 -2.08 -1.45
C GLY A 10 15.42 -1.31 -1.88
N ASP A 11 16.57 -1.98 -1.98
CA ASP A 11 17.82 -1.35 -2.40
C ASP A 11 17.76 -0.83 -3.85
N ILE A 12 17.12 -1.57 -4.76
CA ILE A 12 16.87 -1.13 -6.14
C ILE A 12 15.90 0.06 -6.15
N CYS A 13 14.83 0.01 -5.34
CA CYS A 13 13.86 1.08 -5.24
C CYS A 13 14.47 2.33 -4.62
N ASP A 14 15.37 2.23 -3.64
CA ASP A 14 16.06 3.38 -3.05
C ASP A 14 16.98 4.06 -4.08
N GLY A 15 17.79 3.29 -4.79
CA GLY A 15 18.63 3.83 -5.88
C GLY A 15 17.80 4.42 -7.04
N LEU A 16 16.71 3.74 -7.39
CA LEU A 16 15.78 4.22 -8.42
C LEU A 16 14.98 5.44 -7.92
N CYS A 17 14.65 5.54 -6.65
CA CYS A 17 13.94 6.68 -6.05
C CYS A 17 14.84 7.89 -5.90
N ASP A 18 16.14 7.74 -5.66
CA ASP A 18 17.05 8.87 -5.71
C ASP A 18 17.22 9.36 -7.16
N ALA A 19 17.32 8.45 -8.13
CA ALA A 19 17.44 8.80 -9.55
C ALA A 19 16.13 9.36 -10.16
N LEU A 20 15.03 8.62 -10.06
CA LEU A 20 13.70 9.03 -10.51
C LEU A 20 13.13 10.14 -9.65
N GLY A 21 13.38 10.17 -8.35
CA GLY A 21 12.95 11.28 -7.49
C GLY A 21 13.53 12.58 -7.99
N THR A 22 14.78 12.60 -8.45
CA THR A 22 15.36 13.82 -9.07
C THR A 22 14.62 14.23 -10.35
N VAL A 23 14.18 13.26 -11.17
CA VAL A 23 13.48 13.52 -12.45
C VAL A 23 11.99 13.87 -12.25
N ILE A 24 11.29 13.13 -11.40
CA ILE A 24 9.87 13.29 -11.07
C ILE A 24 9.66 14.52 -10.19
N CYS A 25 10.62 14.86 -9.33
CA CYS A 25 10.55 16.09 -8.55
C CYS A 25 10.84 17.34 -9.37
N LEU A 26 11.35 17.28 -10.61
CA LEU A 26 11.54 18.49 -11.42
C LEU A 26 10.23 19.28 -11.62
N PRO A 27 9.12 18.67 -12.07
CA PRO A 27 7.84 19.37 -12.14
C PRO A 27 7.30 19.76 -10.76
N CYS A 28 7.48 18.95 -9.71
CA CYS A 28 7.04 19.30 -8.35
C CYS A 28 7.82 20.49 -7.77
N LYS A 29 9.12 20.58 -8.05
CA LYS A 29 10.00 21.69 -7.65
C LYS A 29 9.67 22.96 -8.45
N ALA A 30 9.21 22.83 -9.69
CA ALA A 30 8.68 23.93 -10.49
C ALA A 30 7.29 24.39 -10.00
N CYS A 31 6.45 23.47 -9.51
CA CYS A 31 5.10 23.76 -9.00
C CYS A 31 5.05 24.07 -7.49
N GLY A 32 6.19 24.04 -6.78
CA GLY A 32 6.25 24.25 -5.32
C GLY A 32 5.55 23.18 -4.48
N PHE A 33 5.18 22.04 -5.09
CA PHE A 33 4.48 20.95 -4.41
C PHE A 33 5.48 20.04 -3.68
N ALA A 34 5.12 19.62 -2.47
CA ALA A 34 5.99 18.99 -1.47
C ALA A 34 6.73 17.72 -1.95
N CYS A 35 7.96 17.89 -2.47
CA CYS A 35 8.85 16.77 -2.79
C CYS A 35 9.26 15.93 -1.57
N THR A 36 9.19 16.52 -0.36
CA THR A 36 9.49 15.84 0.91
C THR A 36 8.54 14.68 1.19
N GLU A 37 7.25 14.85 0.91
CA GLU A 37 6.22 13.81 1.06
C GLU A 37 6.49 12.64 0.08
N MET A 38 6.79 12.96 -1.19
CA MET A 38 7.12 11.93 -2.20
C MET A 38 8.34 11.09 -1.82
N ARG A 39 9.33 11.68 -1.15
CA ARG A 39 10.49 10.93 -0.66
C ARG A 39 10.10 9.93 0.45
N SER A 40 9.14 10.29 1.31
CA SER A 40 8.58 9.39 2.31
C SER A 40 7.87 8.20 1.65
N PHE A 41 7.06 8.48 0.62
CA PHE A 41 6.39 7.43 -0.16
C PHE A 41 7.36 6.47 -0.85
N CYS A 42 8.51 6.97 -1.32
CA CYS A 42 9.56 6.16 -1.93
C CYS A 42 10.19 5.13 -0.99
N LYS A 43 10.19 5.40 0.33
CA LYS A 43 10.67 4.46 1.35
C LYS A 43 9.60 3.48 1.82
N SER A 44 8.35 3.68 1.43
CA SER A 44 7.25 2.80 1.78
C SER A 44 7.36 1.49 1.01
N PRO A 45 6.99 0.34 1.60
CA PRO A 45 6.85 -0.92 0.87
C PRO A 45 5.86 -0.85 -0.31
N PHE A 46 5.03 0.21 -0.37
CA PHE A 46 4.09 0.49 -1.46
C PHE A 46 4.64 1.41 -2.55
N ALA A 47 5.89 1.88 -2.45
CA ALA A 47 6.51 2.75 -3.44
C ALA A 47 6.40 2.19 -4.87
N LEU A 48 6.67 0.88 -5.02
CA LEU A 48 6.58 0.19 -6.31
C LEU A 48 5.15 0.20 -6.87
N TYR A 49 4.17 -0.11 -6.02
CA TYR A 49 2.76 -0.08 -6.41
C TYR A 49 2.33 1.33 -6.85
N LEU A 50 2.71 2.35 -6.09
CA LEU A 50 2.39 3.73 -6.43
C LEU A 50 3.07 4.18 -7.73
N ALA A 51 4.34 3.81 -7.92
CA ALA A 51 5.06 4.11 -9.15
C ALA A 51 4.41 3.47 -10.38
N VAL A 52 3.98 2.21 -10.27
CA VAL A 52 3.24 1.50 -11.33
C VAL A 52 1.88 2.16 -11.57
N ALA A 53 1.16 2.52 -10.51
CA ALA A 53 -0.13 3.20 -10.61
C ALA A 53 0.00 4.54 -11.35
N LEU A 54 0.92 5.40 -10.94
CA LEU A 54 1.14 6.70 -11.57
C LEU A 54 1.68 6.54 -13.00
N GLY A 55 2.68 5.67 -13.19
CA GLY A 55 3.39 5.50 -14.46
C GLY A 55 2.50 4.99 -15.60
N PHE A 56 1.55 4.11 -15.31
CA PHE A 56 0.65 3.57 -16.34
C PHE A 56 -0.68 4.32 -16.48
N ASN A 57 -1.17 4.98 -15.44
CA ASN A 57 -2.40 5.78 -15.54
C ASN A 57 -2.15 7.18 -16.14
N LEU A 58 -0.96 7.76 -15.96
CA LEU A 58 -0.63 9.10 -16.46
C LEU A 58 -0.66 9.21 -18.01
N PRO A 59 -0.11 8.25 -18.80
CA PRO A 59 -0.19 8.31 -20.25
C PRO A 59 -1.63 8.40 -20.78
N ALA A 60 -2.57 7.65 -20.21
CA ALA A 60 -3.98 7.70 -20.60
C ALA A 60 -4.59 9.09 -20.41
N VAL A 61 -4.25 9.77 -19.31
CA VAL A 61 -4.67 11.16 -19.05
C VAL A 61 -4.08 12.12 -20.09
N VAL A 62 -2.80 11.97 -20.41
CA VAL A 62 -2.12 12.78 -21.45
C VAL A 62 -2.75 12.55 -22.83
N PHE A 63 -3.08 11.30 -23.16
CA PHE A 63 -3.72 10.95 -24.43
C PHE A 63 -5.13 11.53 -24.54
N ALA A 64 -5.91 11.51 -23.46
CA ALA A 64 -7.22 12.17 -23.43
C ALA A 64 -7.10 13.69 -23.60
N ALA A 65 -6.18 14.33 -22.86
CA ALA A 65 -5.94 15.76 -22.94
C ALA A 65 -5.57 16.21 -24.36
N LYS A 66 -4.76 15.43 -25.09
CA LYS A 66 -4.39 15.70 -26.49
C LYS A 66 -5.57 15.65 -27.47
N ASN A 67 -6.67 15.00 -27.10
CA ASN A 67 -7.86 14.86 -27.93
C ASN A 67 -9.04 15.72 -27.43
N LEU A 68 -8.87 16.46 -26.33
CA LEU A 68 -9.88 17.35 -25.78
C LEU A 68 -10.12 18.54 -26.71
N GLY A 69 -11.39 18.91 -26.94
CA GLY A 69 -11.76 20.05 -27.77
C GLY A 69 -11.79 19.80 -29.28
N ARG A 70 -11.60 18.56 -29.74
CA ARG A 70 -11.77 18.18 -31.15
C ARG A 70 -13.19 17.73 -31.44
N ASN A 71 -13.79 18.31 -32.48
CA ASN A 71 -15.11 17.91 -32.96
C ASN A 71 -14.98 16.60 -33.77
N HIS A 72 -15.37 15.50 -33.14
CA HIS A 72 -15.42 14.18 -33.77
C HIS A 72 -16.87 13.83 -34.09
N GLU A 73 -17.12 13.22 -35.25
CA GLU A 73 -18.43 12.72 -35.66
C GLU A 73 -18.47 11.18 -35.66
N GLY A 74 -19.66 10.59 -35.49
CA GLY A 74 -19.89 9.15 -35.59
C GLY A 74 -19.04 8.30 -34.63
N GLY A 75 -18.41 7.24 -35.15
CA GLY A 75 -17.58 6.31 -34.37
C GLY A 75 -16.41 6.98 -33.63
N CYS A 76 -15.89 8.08 -34.19
CA CYS A 76 -14.79 8.85 -33.61
C CYS A 76 -15.21 9.57 -32.32
N ALA A 77 -16.44 10.10 -32.28
CA ALA A 77 -16.99 10.73 -31.07
C ALA A 77 -17.06 9.74 -29.92
N SER A 78 -17.43 8.50 -30.23
CA SER A 78 -17.55 7.44 -29.23
C SER A 78 -16.19 6.96 -28.70
N ALA A 79 -15.18 6.86 -29.56
CA ALA A 79 -13.81 6.55 -29.15
C ALA A 79 -13.19 7.69 -28.30
N ALA A 80 -13.40 8.95 -28.69
CA ALA A 80 -12.95 10.10 -27.93
C ALA A 80 -13.64 10.21 -26.56
N SER A 81 -14.96 9.98 -26.50
CA SER A 81 -15.71 9.90 -25.25
C SER A 81 -15.19 8.80 -24.34
N TRP A 82 -14.90 7.62 -24.89
CA TRP A 82 -14.30 6.53 -24.13
C TRP A 82 -12.95 6.93 -23.51
N LEU A 83 -12.09 7.61 -24.29
CA LEU A 83 -10.78 8.07 -23.82
C LEU A 83 -10.90 9.10 -22.68
N ASN A 84 -11.87 10.01 -22.77
CA ASN A 84 -12.13 11.01 -21.73
C ASN A 84 -12.61 10.37 -20.42
N VAL A 85 -13.57 9.44 -20.48
CA VAL A 85 -14.02 8.70 -19.29
C VAL A 85 -12.87 7.84 -18.73
N ASN A 86 -12.07 7.22 -19.60
CA ASN A 86 -10.89 6.47 -19.18
C ASN A 86 -9.89 7.34 -18.42
N ALA A 87 -9.66 8.58 -18.84
CA ALA A 87 -8.79 9.52 -18.12
C ALA A 87 -9.33 9.88 -16.73
N ILE A 88 -10.65 10.07 -16.58
CA ILE A 88 -11.27 10.30 -15.26
C ILE A 88 -11.04 9.09 -14.36
N LEU A 89 -11.30 7.88 -14.85
CA LEU A 89 -11.08 6.66 -14.07
C LEU A 89 -9.60 6.46 -13.71
N CYS A 90 -8.68 6.77 -14.63
CA CYS A 90 -7.23 6.75 -14.36
C CYS A 90 -6.86 7.73 -13.24
N PHE A 91 -7.44 8.94 -13.25
CA PHE A 91 -7.24 9.91 -12.18
C PHE A 91 -7.77 9.41 -10.83
N VAL A 92 -8.98 8.84 -10.81
CA VAL A 92 -9.57 8.23 -9.60
C VAL A 92 -8.69 7.08 -9.08
N ASN A 93 -8.17 6.22 -9.97
CA ASN A 93 -7.25 5.14 -9.58
C ASN A 93 -5.94 5.68 -8.98
N MET A 94 -5.35 6.73 -9.57
CA MET A 94 -4.15 7.36 -9.01
C MET A 94 -4.42 7.95 -7.62
N ALA A 95 -5.55 8.66 -7.46
CA ALA A 95 -5.95 9.24 -6.17
C ALA A 95 -6.20 8.16 -5.11
N ALA A 96 -6.85 7.06 -5.50
CA ALA A 96 -7.10 5.94 -4.59
C ALA A 96 -5.81 5.20 -4.21
N ALA A 97 -4.88 5.01 -5.16
CA ALA A 97 -3.56 4.43 -4.88
C ALA A 97 -2.76 5.30 -3.89
N LEU A 98 -2.79 6.62 -4.06
CA LEU A 98 -2.20 7.58 -3.12
C LEU A 98 -2.86 7.45 -1.74
N TYR A 99 -4.20 7.48 -1.69
CA TYR A 99 -4.96 7.36 -0.44
C TYR A 99 -4.61 6.09 0.35
N ILE A 100 -4.63 4.93 -0.30
CA ILE A 100 -4.32 3.64 0.34
C ILE A 100 -2.88 3.65 0.87
N THR A 101 -1.95 4.15 0.06
CA THR A 101 -0.55 4.22 0.46
C THR A 101 -0.37 5.14 1.67
N SER A 102 -0.97 6.33 1.65
CA SER A 102 -0.92 7.29 2.76
C SER A 102 -1.53 6.70 4.04
N LYS A 103 -2.69 6.04 3.92
CA LYS A 103 -3.37 5.44 5.07
C LYS A 103 -2.50 4.37 5.72
N ILE A 104 -1.93 3.45 4.93
CA ILE A 104 -1.09 2.37 5.46
C ILE A 104 0.17 2.92 6.10
N VAL A 105 0.81 3.93 5.49
CA VAL A 105 2.02 4.55 6.07
C VAL A 105 1.72 5.24 7.39
N HIS A 106 0.60 5.96 7.52
CA HIS A 106 0.23 6.62 8.77
C HIS A 106 -0.17 5.65 9.89
N GLU A 107 -0.86 4.55 9.59
CA GLU A 107 -1.20 3.54 10.60
C GLU A 107 -0.01 2.70 11.06
N SER A 108 1.10 2.72 10.30
CA SER A 108 2.32 1.99 10.63
C SER A 108 3.18 2.65 11.70
N ASP A 109 2.88 3.89 12.12
CA ASP A 109 3.71 4.64 13.06
C ASP A 109 3.38 4.23 14.51
N PRO A 110 4.25 3.46 15.19
CA PRO A 110 3.95 2.84 16.50
C PRO A 110 3.75 3.88 17.62
N LEU A 111 4.19 5.12 17.41
CA LEU A 111 4.06 6.22 18.38
C LEU A 111 2.63 6.73 18.55
N VAL A 112 1.77 6.55 17.54
CA VAL A 112 0.35 6.98 17.63
C VAL A 112 -0.47 5.96 18.43
N THR A 113 -0.08 4.69 18.42
CA THR A 113 -0.84 3.60 19.06
C THR A 113 -0.72 3.59 20.59
N GLU A 114 0.29 4.23 21.20
CA GLU A 114 0.43 4.28 22.67
C GLU A 114 -0.46 5.33 23.36
N THR A 115 -1.10 6.26 22.63
CA THR A 115 -1.83 7.37 23.26
C THR A 115 -3.35 7.25 23.26
N VAL A 116 -3.93 6.30 22.52
CA VAL A 116 -5.39 6.22 22.34
C VAL A 116 -6.06 5.07 23.12
N ASP A 117 -5.34 4.00 23.48
CA ASP A 117 -5.93 2.81 24.13
C ASP A 117 -5.39 2.48 25.52
N ALA A 118 -4.67 3.39 26.17
CA ALA A 118 -4.53 3.32 27.63
C ALA A 118 -5.82 3.83 28.31
N ALA A 119 -6.96 3.22 28.00
CA ALA A 119 -8.01 3.14 29.01
C ALA A 119 -7.37 2.46 30.22
N PRO A 120 -7.40 3.06 31.42
CA PRO A 120 -6.79 2.46 32.59
C PRO A 120 -7.44 1.09 32.76
N TYR A 121 -6.63 0.04 32.59
CA TYR A 121 -6.99 -1.28 33.07
C TYR A 121 -7.13 -1.13 34.59
N ILE A 122 -8.33 -0.75 35.04
CA ILE A 122 -8.77 -0.97 36.41
C ILE A 122 -8.88 -2.47 36.48
N GLU A 123 -7.76 -3.10 36.84
CA GLU A 123 -7.77 -4.44 37.38
C GLU A 123 -8.74 -4.36 38.56
N ALA A 124 -9.99 -4.73 38.32
CA ALA A 124 -10.93 -5.02 39.38
C ALA A 124 -10.37 -6.26 40.05
N SER A 125 -9.37 -6.05 40.92
CA SER A 125 -8.96 -6.99 41.93
C SER A 125 -10.22 -7.23 42.74
N VAL A 126 -10.96 -8.27 42.35
CA VAL A 126 -11.97 -8.89 43.18
C VAL A 126 -11.20 -9.32 44.42
N PHE A 127 -11.25 -8.49 45.44
CA PHE A 127 -10.73 -8.77 46.77
C PHE A 127 -11.41 -10.06 47.24
N HIS A 128 -10.75 -11.19 47.04
CA HIS A 128 -11.00 -12.37 47.86
C HIS A 128 -10.56 -12.00 49.27
N LYS A 129 -11.53 -11.51 50.04
CA LYS A 129 -11.42 -11.27 51.47
C LYS A 129 -11.39 -12.61 52.18
N GLU A 130 -10.26 -13.30 52.13
CA GLU A 130 -9.99 -14.37 53.09
C GLU A 130 -9.61 -13.73 54.42
N ALA A 131 -10.52 -13.88 55.39
CA ALA A 131 -10.26 -13.56 56.77
C ALA A 131 -9.30 -14.60 57.36
N LYS A 132 -8.06 -14.22 57.66
CA LYS A 132 -7.20 -14.96 58.60
C LYS A 132 -6.33 -14.01 59.44
N THR A 133 -6.79 -13.88 60.68
CA THR A 133 -6.05 -13.95 61.95
C THR A 133 -4.62 -13.39 62.04
N LYS A 134 -4.51 -12.36 62.89
CA LYS A 134 -3.28 -11.79 63.49
C LYS A 134 -2.31 -12.86 64.01
N THR A 135 -1.01 -12.67 63.73
CA THR A 135 0.08 -12.80 64.72
C THR A 135 1.26 -11.91 64.30
N ALA A 136 1.90 -11.28 65.28
CA ALA A 136 2.94 -10.27 65.17
C ALA A 136 4.34 -10.80 64.76
N ASP A 137 5.11 -9.88 64.15
CA ASP A 137 6.57 -9.68 64.00
C ASP A 137 7.54 -10.56 64.83
N PRO A 138 8.82 -10.81 64.38
CA PRO A 138 9.72 -9.75 63.90
C PRO A 138 10.77 -10.06 62.79
N MET A 139 11.13 -8.98 62.09
CA MET A 139 12.47 -8.48 61.71
C MET A 139 13.69 -9.44 61.73
N GLN A 140 14.22 -9.77 60.54
CA GLN A 140 15.61 -10.17 60.19
C GLN A 140 15.59 -10.58 58.70
N GLU A 141 16.59 -10.48 57.83
CA GLU A 141 17.97 -10.03 57.83
C GLU A 141 18.37 -9.91 56.34
N ALA A 142 19.17 -8.90 55.98
CA ALA A 142 19.61 -8.68 54.60
C ALA A 142 20.51 -9.82 54.12
N THR A 143 20.02 -10.67 53.22
CA THR A 143 20.86 -11.66 52.53
C THR A 143 21.24 -11.13 51.15
N VAL A 144 22.50 -10.71 51.03
CA VAL A 144 23.16 -10.39 49.77
C VAL A 144 23.30 -11.67 48.95
N VAL A 145 22.49 -11.80 47.89
CA VAL A 145 22.57 -12.93 46.94
C VAL A 145 23.64 -12.61 45.89
N ALA A 146 24.72 -13.39 45.93
CA ALA A 146 25.81 -13.34 44.96
C ALA A 146 25.33 -13.74 43.54
N PRO A 147 25.88 -13.13 42.46
CA PRO A 147 25.54 -13.49 41.09
C PRO A 147 26.15 -14.85 40.72
N ASN A 148 25.30 -15.87 40.56
CA ASN A 148 25.67 -17.19 40.06
C ASN A 148 25.96 -17.12 38.54
N LYS A 149 27.23 -17.27 38.16
CA LYS A 149 27.76 -17.18 36.78
C LYS A 149 27.68 -18.50 35.98
N ASN A 150 26.76 -19.42 36.28
CA ASN A 150 26.79 -20.77 35.69
C ASN A 150 25.56 -21.13 34.81
N SER A 151 25.03 -20.19 34.03
CA SER A 151 23.91 -20.47 33.11
C SER A 151 24.22 -20.05 31.66
N LEU A 152 25.39 -20.43 31.15
CA LEU A 152 25.81 -20.13 29.77
C LEU A 152 25.60 -21.28 28.77
N GLY A 153 24.92 -22.38 29.15
CA GLY A 153 25.04 -23.65 28.41
C GLY A 153 23.76 -24.33 27.92
N ARG A 154 22.57 -23.76 28.05
CA ARG A 154 21.34 -24.54 27.78
C ARG A 154 20.14 -23.76 27.21
N SER A 155 20.36 -22.97 26.16
CA SER A 155 19.24 -22.38 25.41
C SER A 155 19.54 -22.20 23.92
N ILE A 156 19.90 -23.30 23.23
CA ILE A 156 20.09 -23.30 21.76
C ILE A 156 19.16 -24.30 21.05
N LEU A 157 18.36 -25.10 21.78
CA LEU A 157 17.66 -26.24 21.18
C LEU A 157 16.14 -26.31 21.36
N ASN A 158 15.45 -25.18 21.54
CA ASN A 158 13.97 -25.13 21.60
C ASN A 158 13.34 -24.08 20.66
N THR A 159 14.07 -23.57 19.66
CA THR A 159 13.61 -22.47 18.78
C THR A 159 13.17 -22.95 17.39
N THR A 160 12.58 -24.14 17.28
CA THR A 160 12.09 -24.67 15.98
C THR A 160 10.57 -24.68 15.83
N ASP A 161 9.79 -24.49 16.90
CA ASP A 161 8.31 -24.58 16.81
C ASP A 161 7.57 -23.23 16.81
N THR A 162 8.23 -22.10 17.13
CA THR A 162 7.58 -20.77 17.14
C THR A 162 7.47 -20.08 15.77
N HIS A 163 8.04 -20.68 14.71
CA HIS A 163 8.12 -20.04 13.40
C HIS A 163 6.86 -20.23 12.53
N ASN A 164 6.00 -21.21 12.87
CA ASN A 164 4.73 -21.44 12.16
C ASN A 164 3.59 -20.56 12.70
N ASP A 165 3.56 -20.25 14.00
CA ASP A 165 2.50 -19.43 14.60
C ASP A 165 2.56 -17.96 14.17
N THR A 166 3.76 -17.43 13.93
CA THR A 166 3.95 -16.06 13.44
C THR A 166 3.43 -15.87 12.02
N ARG A 167 3.45 -16.93 11.19
CA ARG A 167 2.98 -16.87 9.81
C ARG A 167 1.45 -16.78 9.75
N ALA A 168 0.72 -17.60 10.49
CA ALA A 168 -0.74 -17.59 10.48
C ALA A 168 -1.32 -16.25 10.98
N LYS A 169 -0.67 -15.63 11.96
CA LYS A 169 -1.13 -14.40 12.60
C LYS A 169 -1.06 -13.16 11.70
N SER A 170 -0.06 -13.06 10.82
CA SER A 170 0.12 -11.87 9.98
C SER A 170 -0.93 -11.78 8.86
N PHE A 171 -1.33 -12.92 8.27
CA PHE A 171 -2.36 -12.93 7.22
C PHE A 171 -3.76 -12.66 7.77
N ALA A 172 -4.06 -13.19 8.98
CA ALA A 172 -5.29 -12.86 9.68
C ALA A 172 -5.41 -11.35 9.91
N ARG A 173 -4.32 -10.70 10.37
CA ARG A 173 -4.30 -9.24 10.59
C ARG A 173 -4.49 -8.45 9.29
N THR A 174 -3.84 -8.83 8.19
CA THR A 174 -4.06 -8.15 6.89
C THR A 174 -5.49 -8.34 6.40
N LYS A 175 -6.04 -9.55 6.53
CA LYS A 175 -7.42 -9.83 6.15
C LYS A 175 -8.41 -9.00 6.96
N ASP A 176 -8.21 -8.88 8.27
CA ASP A 176 -9.07 -8.08 9.14
C ASP A 176 -9.01 -6.61 8.71
N VAL A 177 -7.82 -6.05 8.48
CA VAL A 177 -7.67 -4.67 7.95
C VAL A 177 -8.34 -4.50 6.59
N LEU A 178 -8.22 -5.47 5.68
CA LEU A 178 -8.78 -5.38 4.33
C LEU A 178 -10.30 -5.53 4.30
N MET A 179 -10.87 -6.33 5.20
CA MET A 179 -12.31 -6.61 5.27
C MET A 179 -13.07 -5.61 6.13
N GLU A 180 -12.42 -5.00 7.10
CA GLU A 180 -13.05 -4.06 8.03
C GLU A 180 -13.02 -2.62 7.53
N ASP A 181 -12.15 -2.29 6.57
CA ASP A 181 -12.13 -0.98 5.94
C ASP A 181 -13.08 -0.89 4.72
N PRO A 182 -14.23 -0.20 4.84
CA PRO A 182 -15.16 -0.04 3.72
C PRO A 182 -14.52 0.68 2.52
N ILE A 183 -13.48 1.48 2.74
CA ILE A 183 -12.83 2.24 1.66
C ILE A 183 -12.02 1.31 0.76
N VAL A 184 -11.40 0.27 1.33
CA VAL A 184 -10.69 -0.75 0.53
C VAL A 184 -11.67 -1.56 -0.30
N ALA A 185 -12.85 -1.89 0.24
CA ALA A 185 -13.91 -2.55 -0.52
C ALA A 185 -14.38 -1.68 -1.71
N VAL A 186 -14.60 -0.38 -1.48
CA VAL A 186 -14.93 0.57 -2.56
C VAL A 186 -13.82 0.60 -3.61
N TYR A 187 -12.54 0.57 -3.21
CA TYR A 187 -11.42 0.54 -4.15
C TYR A 187 -11.43 -0.72 -5.03
N ILE A 188 -11.71 -1.89 -4.47
CA ILE A 188 -11.82 -3.14 -5.23
C ILE A 188 -12.95 -3.02 -6.28
N LEU A 189 -14.10 -2.44 -5.91
CA LEU A 189 -15.22 -2.22 -6.82
C LEU A 189 -14.87 -1.24 -7.95
N ILE A 190 -14.12 -0.18 -7.66
CA ILE A 190 -13.59 0.75 -8.66
C ILE A 190 -12.64 0.00 -9.61
N GLY A 191 -11.73 -0.82 -9.07
CA GLY A 191 -10.81 -1.64 -9.86
C GLY A 191 -11.53 -2.62 -10.80
N LEU A 192 -12.57 -3.30 -10.32
CA LEU A 192 -13.39 -4.20 -11.14
C LEU A 192 -14.11 -3.45 -12.26
N SER A 193 -14.72 -2.31 -11.92
CA SER A 193 -15.40 -1.44 -12.89
C SER A 193 -14.41 -0.90 -13.94
N TYR A 194 -13.19 -0.57 -13.54
CA TYR A 194 -12.11 -0.15 -14.42
C TYR A 194 -11.64 -1.27 -15.37
N MET A 195 -11.58 -2.51 -14.89
CA MET A 195 -11.26 -3.67 -15.74
C MET A 195 -12.33 -3.88 -16.82
N ILE A 196 -13.62 -3.79 -16.46
CA ILE A 196 -14.73 -3.87 -17.42
C ILE A 196 -14.67 -2.69 -18.41
N TRP A 197 -14.37 -1.48 -17.93
CA TRP A 197 -14.21 -0.32 -18.79
C TRP A 197 -13.07 -0.48 -19.81
N SER A 198 -11.96 -1.08 -19.37
CA SER A 198 -10.78 -1.31 -20.20
C SER A 198 -11.05 -2.33 -21.31
N THR A 199 -11.87 -3.36 -21.06
CA THR A 199 -12.25 -4.33 -22.11
C THR A 199 -13.16 -3.70 -23.17
N ILE A 200 -14.06 -2.79 -22.79
CA ILE A 200 -14.85 -2.00 -23.75
C ILE A 200 -13.94 -1.19 -24.69
N GLY A 201 -12.80 -0.71 -24.19
CA GLY A 201 -11.79 0.02 -24.97
C GLY A 201 -11.26 -0.75 -26.18
N ILE A 202 -11.14 -2.07 -26.08
CA ILE A 202 -10.71 -2.92 -27.20
C ILE A 202 -11.69 -2.79 -28.37
N GLY A 203 -13.00 -2.85 -28.10
CA GLY A 203 -14.03 -2.65 -29.13
C GLY A 203 -14.01 -1.25 -29.73
N ARG A 204 -13.73 -0.23 -28.90
CA ARG A 204 -13.63 1.17 -29.36
C ARG A 204 -12.41 1.44 -30.23
N SER A 205 -11.33 0.66 -30.09
CA SER A 205 -10.15 0.79 -30.94
C SER A 205 -10.47 0.57 -32.43
N ALA A 206 -11.37 -0.37 -32.74
CA ALA A 206 -11.83 -0.63 -34.10
C ALA A 206 -12.61 0.56 -34.70
N SER A 207 -13.43 1.23 -33.89
CA SER A 207 -14.18 2.41 -34.32
C SER A 207 -13.32 3.67 -34.47
N ALA A 208 -12.08 3.65 -33.97
CA ALA A 208 -11.16 4.77 -34.05
C ALA A 208 -10.33 4.79 -35.34
N TYR A 209 -10.35 3.71 -36.13
CA TYR A 209 -9.68 3.67 -37.43
C TYR A 209 -10.33 4.67 -38.40
N GLY A 210 -9.51 5.51 -39.02
CA GLY A 210 -9.97 6.57 -39.94
C GLY A 210 -10.31 7.90 -39.28
N CYS A 211 -10.27 8.01 -37.95
CA CYS A 211 -10.61 9.25 -37.23
C CYS A 211 -9.55 10.37 -37.29
N GLY A 212 -8.44 10.16 -38.01
CA GLY A 212 -7.32 11.09 -38.08
C GLY A 212 -6.62 11.30 -36.73
N TYR A 213 -5.65 12.22 -36.72
CA TYR A 213 -4.98 12.77 -35.52
C TYR A 213 -4.37 11.74 -34.54
N GLY A 214 -4.14 10.51 -34.98
CA GLY A 214 -3.61 9.44 -34.13
C GLY A 214 -4.58 9.00 -33.02
N LEU A 215 -5.90 9.20 -33.17
CA LEU A 215 -6.88 8.79 -32.16
C LEU A 215 -6.84 7.26 -31.91
N ALA A 216 -6.78 6.46 -32.97
CA ALA A 216 -6.64 5.01 -32.86
C ALA A 216 -5.36 4.61 -32.09
N GLY A 217 -4.24 5.27 -32.38
CA GLY A 217 -2.99 5.05 -31.67
C GLY A 217 -3.08 5.44 -30.19
N SER A 218 -3.76 6.53 -29.88
CA SER A 218 -4.00 7.01 -28.51
C SER A 218 -4.88 6.03 -27.73
N VAL A 219 -5.97 5.55 -28.33
CA VAL A 219 -6.86 4.55 -27.72
C VAL A 219 -6.12 3.24 -27.50
N ASN A 220 -5.41 2.71 -28.51
CA ASN A 220 -4.68 1.46 -28.38
C ASN A 220 -3.56 1.56 -27.32
N SER A 221 -2.83 2.66 -27.29
CA SER A 221 -1.79 2.89 -26.28
C SER A 221 -2.38 2.99 -24.88
N ALA A 222 -3.50 3.70 -24.71
CA ALA A 222 -4.20 3.77 -23.43
C ALA A 222 -4.68 2.40 -22.96
N VAL A 223 -5.28 1.59 -23.85
CA VAL A 223 -5.71 0.21 -23.55
C VAL A 223 -4.51 -0.64 -23.11
N MET A 224 -3.39 -0.58 -23.81
CA MET A 224 -2.17 -1.32 -23.44
C MET A 224 -1.64 -0.88 -22.07
N CYS A 225 -1.57 0.43 -21.80
CA CYS A 225 -1.18 0.95 -20.49
C CYS A 225 -2.12 0.47 -19.37
N ASN A 226 -3.43 0.46 -19.60
CA ASN A 226 -4.41 -0.03 -18.63
C ASN A 226 -4.19 -1.52 -18.30
N PHE A 227 -3.97 -2.38 -19.30
CA PHE A 227 -3.72 -3.81 -19.06
C PHE A 227 -2.38 -4.07 -18.37
N LEU A 228 -1.35 -3.29 -18.70
CA LEU A 228 -0.07 -3.32 -17.98
C LEU A 228 -0.25 -2.86 -16.53
N PHE A 229 -1.04 -1.82 -16.27
CA PHE A 229 -1.39 -1.41 -14.91
C PHE A 229 -2.12 -2.52 -14.15
N ILE A 230 -3.13 -3.16 -14.75
CA ILE A 230 -3.89 -4.22 -14.07
C ILE A 230 -2.97 -5.38 -13.67
N SER A 231 -2.10 -5.82 -14.60
CA SER A 231 -1.18 -6.94 -14.36
C SER A 231 -0.05 -6.58 -13.39
N LEU A 232 0.73 -5.54 -13.70
CA LEU A 232 1.88 -5.12 -12.89
C LEU A 232 1.45 -4.47 -11.59
N GLY A 233 0.36 -3.71 -11.57
CA GLY A 233 -0.18 -3.08 -10.37
C GLY A 233 -0.74 -4.11 -9.41
N GLY A 234 -1.46 -5.12 -9.91
CA GLY A 234 -1.92 -6.25 -9.08
C GLY A 234 -0.75 -7.03 -8.48
N MET A 235 0.29 -7.33 -9.27
CA MET A 235 1.50 -7.99 -8.76
C MET A 235 2.25 -7.13 -7.75
N ALA A 236 2.49 -5.85 -8.05
CA ALA A 236 3.18 -4.92 -7.15
C ALA A 236 2.44 -4.79 -5.82
N PHE A 237 1.11 -4.65 -5.86
CA PHE A 237 0.27 -4.59 -4.65
C PHE A 237 0.36 -5.89 -3.83
N ALA A 238 0.25 -7.05 -4.48
CA ALA A 238 0.38 -8.34 -3.80
C ALA A 238 1.78 -8.52 -3.18
N CYS A 239 2.84 -8.12 -3.88
CA CYS A 239 4.20 -8.12 -3.35
C CYS A 239 4.36 -7.18 -2.15
N SER A 240 3.82 -5.96 -2.21
CA SER A 240 3.83 -4.99 -1.11
C SER A 240 3.13 -5.54 0.13
N ILE A 241 1.96 -6.18 -0.02
CA ILE A 241 1.27 -6.86 1.07
C ILE A 241 2.12 -8.00 1.65
N CYS A 242 2.82 -8.75 0.80
CA CYS A 242 3.69 -9.82 1.27
C CYS A 242 4.92 -9.31 2.03
N CYS A 243 5.39 -8.09 1.73
CA CYS A 243 6.52 -7.45 2.39
C CYS A 243 6.14 -6.69 3.69
N LEU A 244 4.85 -6.45 3.94
CA LEU A 244 4.32 -5.90 5.21
C LEU A 244 4.45 -6.84 6.42
N ARG A 245 5.19 -7.94 6.26
CA ARG A 245 5.31 -9.05 7.21
C ARG A 245 6.59 -8.95 8.02
#